data_AF-A0A2A4JW21-F1
#
_entry.id   AF-A0A2A4JW21-F1
#
_cell.length_a   1.000
_cell.length_b   1.000
_cell.length_c   1.000
_cell.angle_alpha   90.00
_cell.angle_beta   90.00
_cell.angle_gamma   90.00
#
_symmetry.space_group_name_H-M   'P 1'
#
loop_
_entity.id
_entity.type
_entity.pdbx_description
1 polymer ?
#
loop_
_entity_poly.entity_id
_entity_poly.type
_entity_poly.pdbx_seq_one_letter_code
_entity_poly.pdbx_strand_id
1 'polypeptide(L)'
;MFAQLFVLACACALGFAQPPYVDYQKAIDEVIAELQDNVLSIDGDIPHLNDPRRHYTQVLNVIIEGGEDRSGCLVPDYDSHYPEIVNASLAQGLANTQDVVTEISDFIEEISNITHEIIDIVQDGVKNGGEHANQLISEKITLAGNLKEQNEVYLSVGEAAEALVKINPFLLEASENYATTTFAVEDKENVLKDVIEKTAQVYRQLKSRQGINVCN
;
A
#
# COMPACT_ATOMS: atom_id res chain seq x y z
N MET A 1 -19.31 -45.01 -26.41
CA MET A 1 -18.54 -44.53 -25.24
C MET A 1 -17.70 -43.30 -25.62
N PHE A 2 -18.33 -42.20 -26.06
CA PHE A 2 -17.62 -40.95 -26.37
C PHE A 2 -18.26 -39.70 -25.70
N ALA A 3 -19.34 -39.88 -24.93
CA ALA A 3 -20.06 -38.78 -24.28
C ALA A 3 -19.60 -38.48 -22.84
N GLN A 4 -18.63 -39.23 -22.29
CA GLN A 4 -18.14 -39.05 -20.92
C GLN A 4 -16.84 -38.25 -20.82
N LEU A 5 -16.22 -37.89 -21.93
CA LEU A 5 -14.99 -37.07 -21.95
C LEU A 5 -15.25 -35.55 -21.98
N PHE A 6 -16.51 -35.12 -22.20
CA PHE A 6 -16.86 -33.69 -22.25
C PHE A 6 -17.40 -33.11 -20.94
N VAL A 7 -17.66 -33.93 -19.93
CA VAL A 7 -18.14 -33.45 -18.60
C VAL A 7 -16.98 -33.16 -17.65
N LEU A 8 -15.75 -33.61 -17.97
CA LEU A 8 -14.57 -33.38 -17.13
C LEU A 8 -13.71 -32.16 -17.55
N ALA A 9 -14.04 -31.51 -18.68
CA ALA A 9 -13.26 -30.41 -19.24
C ALA A 9 -13.79 -29.00 -18.90
N CYS A 10 -14.88 -28.92 -18.12
CA CYS A 10 -15.53 -27.64 -17.77
C CYS A 10 -15.45 -27.28 -16.27
N ALA A 11 -14.55 -27.92 -15.51
CA ALA A 11 -14.31 -27.60 -14.10
C ALA A 11 -12.98 -26.86 -13.84
N CYS A 12 -12.10 -26.72 -14.85
CA CYS A 12 -10.76 -26.11 -14.68
C CYS A 12 -10.59 -24.75 -15.39
N ALA A 13 -11.66 -24.11 -15.86
CA ALA A 13 -11.60 -22.83 -16.56
C ALA A 13 -12.25 -21.65 -15.81
N LEU A 14 -12.61 -21.86 -14.53
CA LEU A 14 -12.77 -20.78 -13.56
C LEU A 14 -11.57 -20.81 -12.61
N GLY A 15 -10.36 -20.84 -13.17
CA GLY A 15 -9.17 -20.52 -12.42
C GLY A 15 -9.24 -19.04 -12.08
N PHE A 16 -9.89 -18.69 -10.97
CA PHE A 16 -9.60 -17.41 -10.32
C PHE A 16 -8.08 -17.39 -10.17
N ALA A 17 -7.42 -16.48 -10.88
CA ALA A 17 -6.00 -16.25 -10.70
C ALA A 17 -5.82 -16.00 -9.20
N GLN A 18 -5.07 -16.88 -8.54
CA GLN A 18 -4.87 -16.77 -7.11
C GLN A 18 -4.15 -15.45 -6.83
N PRO A 19 -4.55 -14.71 -5.78
CA PRO A 19 -3.81 -13.51 -5.41
C PRO A 19 -2.33 -13.83 -5.20
N PRO A 20 -1.41 -12.95 -5.61
CA PRO A 20 0.02 -13.19 -5.53
C PRO A 20 0.54 -12.93 -4.10
N TYR A 21 0.00 -13.66 -3.11
CA TYR A 21 0.28 -13.48 -1.69
C TYR A 21 1.78 -13.41 -1.35
N VAL A 22 2.59 -14.26 -1.98
CA VAL A 22 4.05 -14.30 -1.76
C VAL A 22 4.74 -13.05 -2.30
N ASP A 23 4.35 -12.57 -3.49
CA ASP A 23 4.92 -11.37 -4.08
C ASP A 23 4.50 -10.13 -3.27
N TYR A 24 3.24 -10.09 -2.83
CA TYR A 24 2.75 -9.06 -1.92
C TYR A 24 3.50 -9.04 -0.59
N GLN A 25 3.75 -10.20 0.03
CA GLN A 25 4.53 -10.24 1.27
C GLN A 25 5.93 -9.66 1.06
N LYS A 26 6.59 -10.03 -0.04
CA LYS A 26 7.91 -9.52 -0.37
C LYS A 26 7.90 -8.00 -0.57
N ALA A 27 6.92 -7.46 -1.29
CA ALA A 27 6.79 -6.02 -1.50
C ALA A 27 6.53 -5.28 -0.18
N ILE A 28 5.68 -5.83 0.70
CA ILE A 28 5.42 -5.28 2.03
C ILE A 28 6.71 -5.25 2.86
N ASP A 29 7.46 -6.36 2.91
CA ASP A 29 8.73 -6.43 3.66
C ASP A 29 9.75 -5.40 3.14
N GLU A 30 9.83 -5.22 1.82
CA GLU A 30 10.70 -4.21 1.19
C GLU A 30 10.28 -2.79 1.58
N VAL A 31 8.99 -2.47 1.50
CA VAL A 31 8.46 -1.15 1.92
C VAL A 31 8.71 -0.90 3.41
N ILE A 32 8.47 -1.87 4.29
CA ILE A 32 8.70 -1.70 5.72
C ILE A 32 10.18 -1.44 6.02
N ALA A 33 11.11 -2.11 5.32
CA ALA A 33 12.53 -1.84 5.45
C ALA A 33 12.88 -0.40 5.01
N GLU A 34 12.34 0.05 3.88
CA GLU A 34 12.55 1.41 3.37
C GLU A 34 11.97 2.49 4.30
N LEU A 35 10.79 2.26 4.87
CA LEU A 35 10.18 3.13 5.88
C LEU A 35 11.00 3.14 7.16
N GLN A 36 11.53 2.00 7.59
CA GLN A 36 12.39 1.92 8.76
C GLN A 36 13.65 2.77 8.60
N ASP A 37 14.29 2.68 7.43
CA ASP A 37 15.54 3.39 7.15
C ASP A 37 15.34 4.89 6.92
N ASN A 38 14.28 5.27 6.20
CA ASN A 38 14.11 6.64 5.72
C ASN A 38 13.09 7.49 6.50
N VAL A 39 12.22 6.88 7.30
CA VAL A 39 11.16 7.58 8.05
C VAL A 39 11.27 7.29 9.55
N LEU A 40 11.18 6.03 9.95
CA LEU A 40 11.13 5.67 11.37
C LEU A 40 12.49 5.88 12.07
N SER A 41 13.59 5.92 11.31
CA SER A 41 14.93 6.20 11.84
C SER A 41 15.10 7.62 12.39
N ILE A 42 14.20 8.55 12.07
CA ILE A 42 14.23 9.94 12.54
C ILE A 42 13.18 10.24 13.61
N ASP A 43 12.44 9.23 14.09
CA ASP A 43 11.45 9.40 15.15
C ASP A 43 12.08 9.95 16.45
N GLY A 44 11.56 11.09 16.93
CA GLY A 44 12.06 11.78 18.11
C GLY A 44 13.36 12.58 17.91
N ASP A 45 14.01 12.48 16.74
CA ASP A 45 15.24 13.20 16.39
C ASP A 45 15.19 13.71 14.94
N ILE A 46 14.26 14.64 14.71
CA ILE A 46 14.03 15.20 13.37
C ILE A 46 15.27 15.97 12.89
N PRO A 47 15.88 15.55 11.76
CA PRO A 47 17.10 16.16 11.28
C PRO A 47 16.86 17.53 10.62
N HIS A 48 17.95 18.17 10.24
CA HIS A 48 17.92 19.46 9.55
C HIS A 48 17.14 19.40 8.22
N LEU A 49 16.73 20.57 7.73
CA LEU A 49 15.92 20.71 6.51
C LEU A 49 16.60 20.13 5.26
N ASN A 50 17.93 19.97 5.29
CA ASN A 50 18.67 19.40 4.18
C ASN A 50 18.99 17.91 4.38
N ASP A 51 18.31 17.19 5.28
CA ASP A 51 18.49 15.75 5.40
C ASP A 51 17.53 15.02 4.43
N PRO A 52 18.02 14.10 3.57
CA PRO A 52 17.18 13.36 2.64
C PRO A 52 16.03 12.61 3.30
N ARG A 53 16.19 12.10 4.53
CA ARG A 53 15.14 11.36 5.24
C ARG A 53 13.93 12.24 5.54
N ARG A 54 14.17 13.51 5.85
CA ARG A 54 13.10 14.50 6.06
C ARG A 54 12.33 14.77 4.78
N HIS A 55 13.02 14.83 3.65
CA HIS A 55 12.40 15.01 2.34
C HIS A 55 11.65 13.77 1.85
N TYR A 56 12.22 12.59 2.10
CA TYR A 56 11.55 11.33 1.79
C TYR A 56 10.23 11.23 2.57
N THR A 57 10.26 11.54 3.87
CA THR A 57 9.07 11.62 4.72
C THR A 57 8.05 12.65 4.19
N GLN A 58 8.52 13.81 3.72
CA GLN A 58 7.66 14.83 3.12
C GLN A 58 6.93 14.31 1.86
N VAL A 59 7.62 13.57 1.00
CA VAL A 59 7.00 13.01 -0.22
C VAL A 59 6.04 11.87 0.11
N LEU A 60 6.36 11.03 1.11
CA LEU A 60 5.42 10.03 1.60
C LEU A 60 4.15 10.64 2.18
N ASN A 61 4.25 11.80 2.84
CA ASN A 61 3.08 12.55 3.32
C ASN A 61 2.10 12.85 2.18
N VAL A 62 2.61 13.18 0.98
CA VAL A 62 1.75 13.41 -0.21
C VAL A 62 0.98 12.14 -0.60
N ILE A 63 1.62 10.97 -0.51
CA ILE A 63 0.99 9.70 -0.86
C ILE A 63 -0.11 9.34 0.13
N ILE A 64 0.15 9.58 1.42
CA ILE A 64 -0.75 9.30 2.54
C ILE A 64 -1.97 10.22 2.49
N GLU A 65 -1.75 11.53 2.48
CA GLU A 65 -2.81 12.55 2.42
C GLU A 65 -3.63 12.41 1.13
N GLY A 66 -2.97 12.20 -0.01
CA GLY A 66 -3.64 11.96 -1.28
C GLY A 66 -4.43 10.65 -1.30
N GLY A 67 -3.93 9.60 -0.65
CA GLY A 67 -4.63 8.34 -0.48
C GLY A 67 -5.87 8.49 0.41
N GLU A 68 -5.75 9.20 1.53
CA GLU A 68 -6.85 9.43 2.44
C GLU A 68 -7.94 10.29 1.79
N ASP A 69 -7.59 11.41 1.16
CA ASP A 69 -8.55 12.28 0.47
C ASP A 69 -9.34 11.51 -0.60
N ARG A 70 -8.64 10.68 -1.39
CA ARG A 70 -9.25 9.83 -2.43
C ARG A 70 -9.95 8.59 -1.91
N SER A 71 -9.80 8.27 -0.63
CA SER A 71 -10.50 7.12 -0.05
C SER A 71 -12.02 7.34 -0.07
N GLY A 72 -12.50 8.59 -0.07
CA GLY A 72 -13.92 8.94 -0.23
C GLY A 72 -14.51 8.59 -1.61
N CYS A 73 -15.72 9.09 -1.89
CA CYS A 73 -16.32 8.92 -3.23
C CYS A 73 -15.43 9.51 -4.33
N LEU A 74 -15.43 8.87 -5.49
CA LEU A 74 -14.73 9.32 -6.70
C LEU A 74 -15.07 10.79 -7.01
N VAL A 75 -14.14 11.69 -6.71
CA VAL A 75 -14.18 13.08 -7.21
C VAL A 75 -13.94 12.99 -8.72
N PRO A 76 -14.88 13.43 -9.58
CA PRO A 76 -14.74 13.32 -11.05
C PRO A 76 -13.57 14.11 -11.65
N ASP A 77 -12.82 14.84 -10.82
CA ASP A 77 -11.88 15.88 -11.24
C ASP A 77 -10.53 15.77 -10.47
N TYR A 78 -9.98 14.56 -10.41
CA TYR A 78 -8.71 14.29 -9.72
C TYR A 78 -7.57 15.19 -10.20
N ASP A 79 -7.45 15.34 -11.52
CA ASP A 79 -6.36 16.06 -12.16
C ASP A 79 -6.36 17.55 -11.76
N SER A 80 -7.52 18.15 -11.39
CA SER A 80 -7.58 19.54 -10.90
C SER A 80 -7.32 19.70 -9.40
N HIS A 81 -7.59 18.68 -8.59
CA HIS A 81 -7.41 18.73 -7.13
C HIS A 81 -6.02 18.25 -6.71
N TYR A 82 -5.38 17.43 -7.54
CA TYR A 82 -4.06 16.86 -7.27
C TYR A 82 -3.00 17.93 -6.93
N PRO A 83 -2.87 19.07 -7.65
CA PRO A 83 -1.89 20.10 -7.29
C PRO A 83 -2.12 20.72 -5.91
N GLU A 84 -3.37 20.86 -5.47
CA GLU A 84 -3.71 21.42 -4.15
C GLU A 84 -3.29 20.46 -3.04
N ILE A 85 -3.65 19.17 -3.19
CA ILE A 85 -3.24 18.10 -2.27
C ILE A 85 -1.72 18.09 -2.14
N VAL A 86 -1.01 18.10 -3.26
CA VAL A 86 0.44 17.98 -3.19
C VAL A 86 1.08 19.21 -2.55
N ASN A 87 0.66 20.42 -2.91
CA ASN A 87 1.24 21.63 -2.34
C ASN A 87 0.99 21.73 -0.81
N ALA A 88 -0.23 21.40 -0.36
CA ALA A 88 -0.56 21.41 1.05
C ALA A 88 0.23 20.33 1.82
N SER A 89 0.25 19.09 1.30
CA SER A 89 0.88 17.95 1.94
C SER A 89 2.41 18.07 1.99
N LEU A 90 3.04 18.64 0.96
CA LEU A 90 4.46 18.96 0.98
C LEU A 90 4.79 19.99 2.06
N ALA A 91 4.01 21.07 2.15
CA ALA A 91 4.26 22.11 3.15
C ALA A 91 4.09 21.56 4.58
N GLN A 92 3.05 20.76 4.81
CA GLN A 92 2.79 20.07 6.08
C GLN A 92 3.92 19.12 6.44
N GLY A 93 4.33 18.23 5.54
CA GLY A 93 5.35 17.23 5.83
C GLY A 93 6.73 17.82 6.13
N LEU A 94 7.03 19.00 5.57
CA LEU A 94 8.26 19.73 5.91
C LEU A 94 8.15 20.47 7.25
N ALA A 95 7.01 21.11 7.52
CA ALA A 95 6.80 21.91 8.73
C ALA A 95 6.66 21.03 9.98
N ASN A 96 5.95 19.90 9.85
CA ASN A 96 5.51 19.03 10.94
C ASN A 96 6.00 17.59 10.72
N THR A 97 7.27 17.41 10.36
CA THR A 97 7.83 16.09 10.01
C THR A 97 7.61 15.03 11.10
N GLN A 98 7.70 15.40 12.39
CA GLN A 98 7.44 14.46 13.49
C GLN A 98 6.01 13.91 13.46
N ASP A 99 5.02 14.76 13.17
CA ASP A 99 3.62 14.33 13.12
C ASP A 99 3.42 13.32 11.99
N VAL A 100 4.07 13.54 10.83
CA VAL A 100 4.05 12.58 9.70
C VAL A 100 4.70 11.25 10.07
N VAL A 101 5.84 11.27 10.76
CA VAL A 101 6.51 10.04 11.21
C VAL A 101 5.60 9.24 12.14
N THR A 102 4.94 9.92 13.08
CA THR A 102 3.98 9.30 13.99
C THR A 102 2.78 8.72 13.24
N GLU A 103 2.20 9.47 12.28
CA GLU A 103 1.08 8.98 11.47
C GLU A 103 1.45 7.75 10.65
N ILE A 104 2.63 7.73 10.02
CA ILE A 104 3.15 6.57 9.29
C ILE A 104 3.30 5.37 10.23
N SER A 105 3.87 5.58 11.41
CA SER A 105 4.06 4.52 12.41
C SER A 105 2.72 3.92 12.84
N ASP A 106 1.75 4.77 13.19
CA ASP A 106 0.41 4.36 13.62
C ASP A 106 -0.32 3.59 12.51
N PHE A 107 -0.17 4.05 11.25
CA PHE A 107 -0.77 3.39 10.09
C PHE A 107 -0.18 1.98 9.86
N ILE A 108 1.14 1.82 9.97
CA ILE A 108 1.81 0.51 9.89
C ILE A 108 1.30 -0.40 11.00
N GLU A 109 1.20 0.11 12.23
CA GLU A 109 0.72 -0.67 13.38
C GLU A 109 -0.73 -1.12 13.21
N GLU A 110 -1.63 -0.23 12.75
CA GLU A 110 -3.03 -0.57 12.48
C GLU A 110 -3.13 -1.68 11.43
N ILE A 111 -2.43 -1.55 10.31
CA ILE A 111 -2.42 -2.55 9.23
C ILE A 111 -1.88 -3.89 9.75
N SER A 112 -0.77 -3.87 10.48
CA SER A 112 -0.16 -5.09 11.03
C SER A 112 -1.11 -5.80 11.99
N ASN A 113 -1.73 -5.05 12.90
CA ASN A 113 -2.72 -5.57 13.84
C ASN A 113 -3.95 -6.18 13.14
N ILE A 114 -4.41 -5.58 12.04
CA ILE A 114 -5.55 -6.13 11.27
C ILE A 114 -5.18 -7.38 10.49
N THR A 115 -3.96 -7.44 9.94
CA THR A 115 -3.56 -8.47 8.96
C THR A 115 -2.71 -9.61 9.53
N HIS A 116 -2.38 -9.58 10.83
CA HIS A 116 -1.47 -10.54 11.46
C HIS A 116 -1.83 -12.02 11.19
N GLU A 117 -3.10 -12.42 11.27
CA GLU A 117 -3.51 -13.81 11.01
C GLU A 117 -3.28 -14.20 9.53
N ILE A 118 -3.49 -13.27 8.59
CA ILE A 118 -3.21 -13.49 7.17
C ILE A 118 -1.70 -13.62 6.95
N ILE A 119 -0.91 -12.75 7.56
CA ILE A 119 0.56 -12.79 7.49
C ILE A 119 1.07 -14.15 8.02
N ASP A 120 0.54 -14.65 9.13
CA ASP A 120 0.91 -15.96 9.67
C ASP A 120 0.58 -17.09 8.69
N ILE A 121 -0.59 -17.05 8.04
CA ILE A 121 -0.97 -18.02 7.00
C ILE A 121 -0.04 -17.92 5.79
N VAL A 122 0.32 -16.72 5.36
CA VAL A 122 1.23 -16.48 4.24
C VAL A 122 2.61 -17.04 4.55
N GLN A 123 3.17 -16.73 5.71
CA GLN A 123 4.47 -17.23 6.15
C GLN A 123 4.48 -18.77 6.26
N ASP A 124 3.42 -19.37 6.79
CA ASP A 124 3.27 -20.83 6.85
C ASP A 124 3.12 -21.45 5.45
N GLY A 125 2.39 -20.77 4.55
CA GLY A 125 2.25 -21.14 3.15
C GLY A 125 3.56 -21.10 2.38
N VAL A 126 4.40 -20.09 2.61
CA VAL A 126 5.74 -19.97 2.00
C VAL A 126 6.66 -21.10 2.49
N LYS A 127 6.68 -21.36 3.80
CA LYS A 127 7.53 -22.41 4.39
C LYS A 127 7.19 -23.81 3.88
N ASN A 128 5.91 -24.09 3.64
CA ASN A 128 5.42 -25.44 3.36
C ASN A 128 4.96 -25.67 1.91
N GLY A 129 4.77 -24.61 1.11
CA GLY A 129 4.02 -24.66 -0.15
C GLY A 129 4.81 -24.61 -1.45
N GLY A 130 6.10 -24.22 -1.42
CA GLY A 130 6.95 -24.15 -2.61
C GLY A 130 6.29 -23.39 -3.77
N GLU A 131 6.31 -23.95 -4.98
CA GLU A 131 5.73 -23.36 -6.20
C GLU A 131 4.19 -23.17 -6.16
N HIS A 132 3.50 -23.77 -5.18
CA HIS A 132 2.04 -23.69 -5.01
C HIS A 132 1.61 -22.89 -3.77
N ALA A 133 2.52 -22.13 -3.16
CA ALA A 133 2.26 -21.37 -1.93
C ALA A 133 0.99 -20.49 -2.02
N ASN A 134 0.83 -19.70 -3.10
CA ASN A 134 -0.33 -18.82 -3.28
C ASN A 134 -1.68 -19.57 -3.27
N GLN A 135 -1.72 -20.76 -3.88
CA GLN A 135 -2.92 -21.59 -3.87
C GLN A 135 -3.23 -22.10 -2.47
N LEU A 136 -2.22 -22.64 -1.77
CA LEU A 136 -2.39 -23.17 -0.41
C LEU A 136 -2.80 -22.09 0.59
N ILE A 137 -2.27 -20.87 0.44
CA ILE A 137 -2.66 -19.70 1.26
C ILE A 137 -4.14 -19.38 1.03
N SER A 138 -4.56 -19.28 -0.23
CA SER A 138 -5.95 -19.00 -0.59
C SER A 138 -6.92 -20.06 -0.06
N GLU A 139 -6.55 -21.34 -0.14
CA GLU A 139 -7.32 -22.45 0.42
C GLU A 139 -7.43 -22.35 1.95
N LYS A 140 -6.33 -22.05 2.65
CA LYS A 140 -6.34 -21.88 4.12
C LYS A 140 -7.22 -20.71 4.56
N ILE A 141 -7.12 -19.57 3.89
CA ILE A 141 -7.97 -18.40 4.17
C ILE A 141 -9.45 -18.73 3.94
N THR A 142 -9.76 -19.43 2.84
CA THR A 142 -11.13 -19.88 2.53
C THR A 142 -11.67 -20.84 3.59
N LEU A 143 -10.85 -21.78 4.05
CA LEU A 143 -11.22 -22.76 5.07
C LEU A 143 -11.42 -22.14 6.45
N ALA A 144 -10.64 -21.12 6.81
CA ALA A 144 -10.83 -20.38 8.06
C ALA A 144 -12.20 -19.67 8.10
N GLY A 145 -12.66 -19.15 6.96
CA GLY A 145 -14.03 -18.67 6.75
C GLY A 145 -14.38 -17.33 7.43
N ASN A 146 -13.58 -16.88 8.39
CA ASN A 146 -13.77 -15.62 9.13
C ASN A 146 -12.73 -14.54 8.78
N LEU A 147 -11.75 -14.82 7.91
CA LEU A 147 -10.64 -13.91 7.61
C LEU A 147 -10.85 -13.05 6.36
N LYS A 148 -12.06 -13.04 5.79
CA LYS A 148 -12.35 -12.35 4.52
C LYS A 148 -11.94 -10.88 4.55
N GLU A 149 -12.37 -10.13 5.57
CA GLU A 149 -12.08 -8.70 5.68
C GLU A 149 -10.61 -8.41 5.97
N GLN A 150 -9.93 -9.27 6.74
CA GLN A 150 -8.49 -9.13 6.98
C GLN A 150 -7.70 -9.38 5.68
N ASN A 151 -8.15 -10.36 4.89
CA ASN A 151 -7.58 -10.67 3.60
C ASN A 151 -7.74 -9.51 2.61
N GLU A 152 -8.92 -8.88 2.55
CA GLU A 152 -9.17 -7.72 1.68
C GLU A 152 -8.23 -6.53 2.02
N VAL A 153 -7.95 -6.29 3.31
CA VAL A 153 -6.95 -5.32 3.74
C VAL A 153 -5.55 -5.74 3.30
N TYR A 154 -5.14 -6.99 3.59
CA TYR A 154 -3.83 -7.50 3.19
C TYR A 154 -3.58 -7.38 1.68
N LEU A 155 -4.56 -7.75 0.86
CA LEU A 155 -4.46 -7.65 -0.60
C LEU A 155 -4.31 -6.19 -1.05
N SER A 156 -5.08 -5.27 -0.47
CA SER A 156 -4.99 -3.84 -0.81
C SER A 156 -3.63 -3.25 -0.41
N VAL A 157 -3.10 -3.66 0.75
CA VAL A 157 -1.77 -3.28 1.22
C VAL A 157 -0.68 -3.85 0.31
N GLY A 158 -0.81 -5.09 -0.13
CA GLY A 158 0.10 -5.71 -1.10
C GLY A 158 0.15 -4.96 -2.43
N GLU A 159 -1.00 -4.58 -2.97
CA GLU A 159 -1.06 -3.76 -4.19
C GLU A 159 -0.41 -2.38 -4.02
N ALA A 160 -0.64 -1.72 -2.89
CA ALA A 160 -0.01 -0.43 -2.58
C ALA A 160 1.51 -0.56 -2.41
N ALA A 161 1.96 -1.63 -1.74
CA ALA A 161 3.38 -1.90 -1.54
C ALA A 161 4.09 -2.16 -2.88
N GLU A 162 3.51 -2.96 -3.78
CA GLU A 162 4.08 -3.16 -5.12
C GLU A 162 4.16 -1.87 -5.92
N ALA A 163 3.15 -1.00 -5.83
CA ALA A 163 3.16 0.30 -6.49
C ALA A 163 4.27 1.20 -5.91
N LEU A 164 4.43 1.21 -4.59
CA LEU A 164 5.47 1.99 -3.91
C LEU A 164 6.88 1.49 -4.25
N VAL A 165 7.12 0.18 -4.24
CA VAL A 165 8.42 -0.42 -4.63
C VAL A 165 8.85 0.04 -6.02
N LYS A 166 7.92 0.08 -6.99
CA LYS A 166 8.23 0.49 -8.36
C LYS A 166 8.72 1.94 -8.45
N ILE A 167 8.21 2.82 -7.59
CA ILE A 167 8.56 4.25 -7.61
C ILE A 167 9.62 4.62 -6.56
N ASN A 168 9.95 3.74 -5.62
CA ASN A 168 10.87 4.04 -4.52
C ASN A 168 12.24 4.57 -4.98
N PRO A 169 12.88 4.03 -6.04
CA PRO A 169 14.14 4.60 -6.55
C PRO A 169 14.01 6.08 -6.96
N PHE A 170 12.86 6.47 -7.50
CA PHE A 170 12.57 7.87 -7.83
C PHE A 170 12.36 8.70 -6.57
N LEU A 171 11.68 8.18 -5.55
CA LEU A 171 11.48 8.88 -4.28
C LEU A 171 12.81 9.16 -3.57
N LEU A 172 13.70 8.17 -3.54
CA LEU A 172 15.04 8.31 -2.97
C LEU A 172 15.85 9.37 -3.72
N GLU A 173 15.88 9.32 -5.06
CA GLU A 173 16.57 10.34 -5.88
C GLU A 173 15.99 11.75 -5.64
N ALA A 174 14.65 11.87 -5.58
CA ALA A 174 13.98 13.14 -5.31
C ALA A 174 14.31 13.69 -3.91
N SER A 175 14.43 12.80 -2.91
CA SER A 175 14.74 13.19 -1.53
C SER A 175 16.14 13.78 -1.37
N GLU A 176 17.11 13.31 -2.16
CA GLU A 176 18.49 13.78 -2.13
C GLU A 176 18.70 15.13 -2.81
N ASN A 177 17.81 15.51 -3.74
CA ASN A 177 17.97 16.72 -4.54
C ASN A 177 16.93 17.79 -4.16
N TYR A 178 17.40 18.76 -3.36
CA TYR A 178 16.62 19.86 -2.76
C TYR A 178 15.86 20.75 -3.75
N ALA A 179 16.31 20.86 -5.00
CA ALA A 179 15.60 21.62 -6.04
C ALA A 179 14.44 20.83 -6.67
N THR A 180 14.46 19.50 -6.51
CA THR A 180 13.52 18.55 -7.10
C THR A 180 12.39 18.14 -6.18
N THR A 181 12.40 18.39 -4.88
CA THR A 181 11.19 18.13 -4.06
C THR A 181 10.01 18.99 -4.53
N THR A 182 10.28 20.22 -4.98
CA THR A 182 9.30 21.08 -5.68
C THR A 182 9.01 20.61 -7.12
N PHE A 183 9.99 20.01 -7.81
CA PHE A 183 9.89 19.57 -9.22
C PHE A 183 9.40 18.10 -9.38
N ALA A 184 9.37 17.31 -8.31
CA ALA A 184 8.91 15.92 -8.28
C ALA A 184 7.38 15.83 -8.32
N VAL A 185 6.72 16.99 -8.36
CA VAL A 185 5.27 17.17 -8.31
C VAL A 185 4.75 17.79 -9.61
N GLU A 186 5.42 18.83 -10.10
CA GLU A 186 5.15 19.37 -11.44
C GLU A 186 5.62 18.32 -12.49
N ASP A 187 4.71 17.87 -13.36
CA ASP A 187 4.89 16.82 -14.40
C ASP A 187 4.88 15.34 -13.96
N LYS A 188 4.68 15.04 -12.68
CA LYS A 188 4.81 13.66 -12.13
C LYS A 188 3.53 13.09 -11.52
N GLU A 189 2.38 13.72 -11.73
CA GLU A 189 1.06 13.16 -11.39
C GLU A 189 0.97 11.69 -11.80
N ASN A 190 1.43 11.33 -13.01
CA ASN A 190 1.43 9.96 -13.50
C ASN A 190 2.32 8.98 -12.68
N VAL A 191 3.32 9.46 -11.96
CA VAL A 191 4.22 8.64 -11.14
C VAL A 191 3.60 8.31 -9.79
N LEU A 192 3.00 9.30 -9.12
CA LEU A 192 2.41 9.08 -7.79
C LEU A 192 0.95 8.61 -7.86
N LYS A 193 0.23 8.85 -8.97
CA LYS A 193 -1.20 8.51 -9.11
C LYS A 193 -1.50 7.05 -8.81
N ASP A 194 -0.71 6.11 -9.33
CA ASP A 194 -0.96 4.68 -9.10
C ASP A 194 -0.83 4.33 -7.60
N VAL A 195 0.29 4.72 -6.97
CA VAL A 195 0.49 4.43 -5.53
C VAL A 195 -0.54 5.16 -4.65
N ILE A 196 -0.94 6.38 -4.99
CA ILE A 196 -1.98 7.13 -4.29
C ILE A 196 -3.33 6.41 -4.43
N GLU A 197 -3.69 5.95 -5.62
CA GLU A 197 -4.93 5.21 -5.85
C GLU A 197 -4.94 3.87 -5.11
N LYS A 198 -3.82 3.15 -5.06
CA LYS A 198 -3.71 1.92 -4.27
C LYS A 198 -3.77 2.18 -2.78
N THR A 199 -3.12 3.24 -2.29
CA THR A 199 -3.19 3.68 -0.90
C THR A 199 -4.63 4.07 -0.52
N ALA A 200 -5.35 4.75 -1.42
CA ALA A 200 -6.76 5.06 -1.22
C ALA A 200 -7.63 3.80 -1.06
N GLN A 201 -7.30 2.70 -1.75
CA GLN A 201 -8.01 1.43 -1.54
C GLN A 201 -7.75 0.86 -0.14
N VAL A 202 -6.52 0.97 0.39
CA VAL A 202 -6.23 0.57 1.78
C VAL A 202 -7.13 1.35 2.74
N TYR A 203 -7.17 2.67 2.65
CA TYR A 203 -8.05 3.50 3.48
C TYR A 203 -9.53 3.16 3.34
N ARG A 204 -10.00 2.81 2.13
CA ARG A 204 -11.39 2.33 1.95
C ARG A 204 -11.68 1.06 2.72
N GLN A 205 -10.76 0.10 2.70
CA GLN A 205 -10.93 -1.13 3.48
C GLN A 205 -10.95 -0.85 4.98
N LEU A 206 -10.06 0.03 5.47
CA LEU A 206 -10.02 0.42 6.87
C LEU A 206 -11.32 1.14 7.30
N LYS A 207 -11.76 2.15 6.54
CA LYS A 207 -13.00 2.91 6.82
C LYS A 207 -14.24 2.02 6.78
N SER A 208 -14.32 1.09 5.82
CA SER A 208 -15.41 0.10 5.70
C SER A 208 -15.52 -0.75 6.97
N ARG A 209 -14.40 -1.24 7.52
CA ARG A 209 -14.35 -2.01 8.77
C ARG A 209 -14.80 -1.22 9.99
N GLN A 210 -14.51 0.08 10.02
CA GLN A 210 -14.93 0.99 11.09
C GLN A 210 -16.41 1.39 10.98
N GLY A 211 -17.13 0.91 9.96
CA GLY A 211 -18.54 1.28 9.71
C GLY A 211 -18.71 2.72 9.23
N ILE A 212 -17.62 3.35 8.77
CA ILE A 212 -17.64 4.70 8.22
C ILE A 212 -18.13 4.60 6.78
N ASN A 213 -19.28 5.22 6.51
CA ASN A 213 -19.83 5.23 5.16
C ASN A 213 -18.95 6.12 4.28
N VAL A 214 -18.22 5.48 3.36
CA VAL A 214 -17.28 6.13 2.45
C VAL A 214 -18.01 6.98 1.39
N CYS A 215 -19.32 6.76 1.23
CA CYS A 215 -20.21 7.52 0.36
C CYS A 215 -21.59 7.74 0.98
N ASN A 216 -21.93 9.01 1.25
CA ASN A 216 -23.31 9.47 1.48
C ASN A 216 -23.80 10.26 0.28
#